data_AF-A0A2N3RH36-F1
#
_entry.id   AF-A0A2N3RH36-F1
#
_cell.length_a   1.000
_cell.length_b   1.000
_cell.length_c   1.000
_cell.angle_alpha   90.00
_cell.angle_beta   90.00
_cell.angle_gamma   90.00
#
_symmetry.space_group_name_H-M   'P 1'
#
loop_
_entity.id
_entity.type
_entity.pdbx_description
1 polymer ?
#
loop_
_entity_poly.entity_id
_entity_poly.type
_entity_poly.pdbx_seq_one_letter_code
_entity_poly.pdbx_strand_id
1 'polypeptide(L)'
;MHTAKSNRSARTMLGCVFAVGLLAACVSLPPSFATPAAPVSVLLDNVPVTALQSLALDLAQLHDDQRAQLAASHDAARIEAYDERLGNLRQRIARHAGYFQATAPQGEQARKFALVQQQLGKYLAQQRRANRALHEGDLQYAQALSLGDSGDTRHVLWTELQSLQQSVASVSVAQRN
;
A
#
# COMPACT_ATOMS: atom_id res chain seq x y z
N MET A 1 27.95 22.57 -42.68
CA MET A 1 29.24 22.10 -42.09
C MET A 1 29.10 22.27 -40.58
N HIS A 2 29.24 21.30 -39.68
CA HIS A 2 29.77 19.94 -39.71
C HIS A 2 28.97 19.09 -38.71
N THR A 3 28.77 17.82 -39.07
CA THR A 3 28.17 16.75 -38.26
C THR A 3 29.13 16.21 -37.21
N ALA A 4 28.63 15.79 -36.04
CA ALA A 4 29.22 14.80 -35.14
C ALA A 4 28.05 14.21 -34.31
N LYS A 5 27.45 13.05 -34.63
CA LYS A 5 27.94 11.66 -34.54
C LYS A 5 28.92 11.42 -33.38
N SER A 6 28.43 10.82 -32.31
CA SER A 6 29.17 9.81 -31.56
C SER A 6 28.26 8.65 -31.19
N ASN A 7 28.85 7.46 -31.24
CA ASN A 7 28.26 6.14 -31.37
C ASN A 7 28.51 5.35 -30.09
N ARG A 8 27.64 4.36 -29.84
CA ARG A 8 27.84 3.18 -28.96
C ARG A 8 27.88 3.41 -27.44
N SER A 9 26.87 2.83 -26.78
CA SER A 9 27.14 1.67 -25.93
C SER A 9 25.92 0.75 -25.92
N ALA A 10 26.00 -0.29 -26.75
CA ALA A 10 25.11 -1.43 -26.73
C ALA A 10 25.62 -2.42 -25.69
N ARG A 11 24.79 -2.75 -24.69
CA ARG A 11 24.90 -4.01 -23.94
C ARG A 11 23.51 -4.55 -23.66
N THR A 12 22.95 -5.16 -24.69
CA THR A 12 21.88 -6.15 -24.58
C THR A 12 22.51 -7.42 -24.01
N MET A 13 22.27 -7.72 -22.74
CA MET A 13 22.62 -9.01 -22.15
C MET A 13 21.42 -9.94 -22.34
N LEU A 14 21.57 -10.91 -23.26
CA LEU A 14 20.95 -12.24 -23.22
C LEU A 14 21.02 -12.75 -21.77
N GLY A 15 19.99 -13.36 -21.18
CA GLY A 15 19.24 -14.50 -21.68
C GLY A 15 19.60 -15.69 -20.79
N CYS A 16 18.65 -16.21 -20.02
CA CYS A 16 18.71 -17.53 -19.38
C CYS A 16 17.28 -18.01 -19.11
N VAL A 17 16.74 -18.76 -20.07
CA VAL A 17 15.56 -19.60 -19.92
C VAL A 17 16.03 -20.84 -19.15
N PHE A 18 15.51 -21.07 -17.95
CA PHE A 18 15.65 -22.35 -17.27
C PHE A 18 14.31 -23.08 -17.28
N ALA A 19 14.19 -24.01 -18.23
CA ALA A 19 13.23 -25.09 -18.21
C ALA A 19 13.91 -26.33 -17.59
N VAL A 20 13.46 -26.74 -16.42
CA VAL A 20 13.73 -28.05 -15.78
C VAL A 20 12.45 -28.33 -14.98
N GLY A 21 11.72 -29.43 -15.08
CA GLY A 21 12.02 -30.78 -15.52
C GLY A 21 11.27 -31.67 -14.53
N LEU A 22 10.09 -32.14 -14.93
CA LEU A 22 9.17 -32.95 -14.12
C LEU A 22 9.83 -34.28 -13.75
N LEU A 23 9.86 -34.65 -12.47
CA LEU A 23 10.08 -36.03 -12.04
C LEU A 23 9.18 -36.36 -10.86
N ALA A 24 8.17 -37.18 -11.17
CA ALA A 24 7.31 -37.86 -10.22
C ALA A 24 8.07 -39.07 -9.63
N ALA A 25 7.98 -39.27 -8.32
CA ALA A 25 8.09 -40.58 -7.70
C ALA A 25 7.35 -40.56 -6.35
N CYS A 26 6.28 -41.33 -6.31
CA CYS A 26 5.44 -41.64 -5.15
C CYS A 26 6.24 -42.34 -4.06
N VAL A 27 6.01 -41.99 -2.77
CA VAL A 27 6.02 -42.98 -1.68
C VAL A 27 5.03 -42.57 -0.58
N SER A 28 3.98 -43.40 -0.48
CA SER A 28 3.30 -43.89 0.72
C SER A 28 2.77 -42.92 1.80
N LEU A 29 1.44 -42.81 1.85
CA LEU A 29 0.65 -42.62 3.08
C LEU A 29 0.79 -43.85 4.00
N PRO A 30 0.56 -43.71 5.32
CA PRO A 30 -0.73 -44.16 5.89
C PRO A 30 -1.23 -43.21 7.01
N PRO A 31 -2.30 -43.51 7.79
CA PRO A 31 -3.55 -42.76 7.72
C PRO A 31 -3.87 -41.94 8.99
N SER A 32 -4.82 -41.03 8.84
CA SER A 32 -5.78 -40.58 9.86
C SER A 32 -5.27 -40.22 11.26
N PHE A 33 -4.94 -38.93 11.43
CA PHE A 33 -5.50 -38.18 12.55
C PHE A 33 -6.50 -37.18 12.01
N ALA A 34 -7.78 -37.49 12.23
CA ALA A 34 -8.89 -36.58 12.05
C ALA A 34 -8.61 -35.28 12.82
N THR A 35 -8.21 -34.25 12.09
CA THR A 35 -8.32 -32.86 12.52
C THR A 35 -9.38 -32.23 11.62
N PRO A 36 -10.36 -31.48 12.17
CA PRO A 36 -11.39 -30.89 11.35
C PRO A 36 -10.70 -29.97 10.35
N ALA A 37 -10.90 -30.22 9.06
CA ALA A 37 -10.57 -29.28 8.01
C ALA A 37 -11.39 -28.02 8.26
N ALA A 38 -10.84 -27.09 9.04
CA ALA A 38 -11.31 -25.73 9.08
C ALA A 38 -11.22 -25.22 7.63
N PRO A 39 -12.31 -24.68 7.07
CA PRO A 39 -12.44 -24.47 5.63
C PRO A 39 -11.39 -23.45 5.16
N VAL A 40 -10.39 -23.93 4.42
CA VAL A 40 -9.38 -23.08 3.75
C VAL A 40 -10.05 -22.08 2.80
N SER A 41 -11.27 -22.37 2.33
CA SER A 41 -12.11 -21.45 1.55
C SER A 41 -12.46 -20.15 2.30
N VAL A 42 -12.62 -20.18 3.63
CA VAL A 42 -12.97 -18.98 4.41
C VAL A 42 -11.77 -18.05 4.59
N LEU A 43 -10.54 -18.58 4.54
CA LEU A 43 -9.33 -17.79 4.76
C LEU A 43 -8.99 -16.91 3.55
N LEU A 44 -9.25 -17.39 2.33
CA LEU A 44 -9.02 -16.63 1.08
C LEU A 44 -10.12 -15.59 0.81
N ASP A 45 -11.37 -15.86 1.20
CA ASP A 45 -12.49 -14.93 1.03
C ASP A 45 -12.36 -13.66 1.90
N ASN A 46 -11.60 -13.72 3.00
CA ASN A 46 -11.44 -12.60 3.92
C ASN A 46 -10.17 -11.76 3.67
N VAL A 47 -9.23 -12.22 2.85
CA VAL A 47 -7.99 -11.48 2.49
C VAL A 47 -8.25 -10.06 1.98
N PRO A 48 -9.20 -9.81 1.05
CA PRO A 48 -9.44 -8.45 0.57
C PRO A 48 -10.01 -7.54 1.67
N VAL A 49 -10.84 -8.09 2.57
CA VAL A 49 -11.44 -7.34 3.67
C VAL A 49 -10.39 -6.97 4.72
N THR A 50 -9.54 -7.92 5.11
CA THR A 50 -8.48 -7.68 6.10
C THR A 50 -7.42 -6.73 5.56
N ALA A 51 -7.03 -6.85 4.29
CA ALA A 51 -6.07 -5.92 3.66
C ALA A 51 -6.57 -4.47 3.65
N LEU A 52 -7.86 -4.25 3.32
CA LEU A 52 -8.44 -2.90 3.34
C LEU A 52 -8.62 -2.34 4.75
N GLN A 53 -8.91 -3.18 5.74
CA GLN A 53 -8.97 -2.75 7.14
C GLN A 53 -7.57 -2.36 7.64
N SER A 54 -6.55 -3.18 7.37
CA SER A 54 -5.16 -2.87 7.71
C SER A 54 -4.66 -1.61 7.01
N LEU A 55 -5.04 -1.38 5.75
CA LEU A 55 -4.75 -0.14 5.03
C LEU A 55 -5.37 1.09 5.72
N ALA A 56 -6.63 1.00 6.16
CA ALA A 56 -7.31 2.09 6.87
C ALA A 56 -6.62 2.43 8.20
N LEU A 57 -6.24 1.41 8.97
CA LEU A 57 -5.51 1.59 10.22
C LEU A 57 -4.14 2.24 10.00
N ASP A 58 -3.42 1.82 8.97
CA ASP A 58 -2.11 2.38 8.66
C ASP A 58 -2.18 3.84 8.23
N LEU A 59 -3.23 4.22 7.49
CA LEU A 59 -3.45 5.61 7.11
C LEU A 59 -3.79 6.48 8.33
N ALA A 60 -4.56 5.95 9.28
CA ALA A 60 -4.87 6.66 10.52
C ALA A 60 -3.60 6.88 11.34
N GLN A 61 -2.80 5.82 11.52
CA GLN A 61 -1.52 5.91 12.22
C GLN A 61 -0.55 6.89 11.54
N LEU A 62 -0.49 6.88 10.20
CA LEU A 62 0.37 7.79 9.44
C LEU A 62 0.02 9.26 9.71
N HIS A 63 -1.26 9.57 9.81
CA HIS A 63 -1.75 10.91 10.12
C HIS A 63 -1.38 11.32 11.56
N ASP A 64 -1.61 10.43 12.51
CA ASP A 64 -1.37 10.71 13.92
C ASP A 64 0.12 10.88 14.22
N ASP A 65 0.97 10.02 13.64
CA ASP A 65 2.42 10.13 13.72
C ASP A 65 2.93 11.43 13.08
N GLN A 66 2.34 11.88 11.97
CA GLN A 66 2.71 13.16 11.34
C GLN A 66 2.35 14.35 12.23
N ARG A 67 1.16 14.35 12.86
CA ARG A 67 0.77 15.40 13.80
C ARG A 67 1.69 15.42 15.03
N ALA A 68 2.04 14.25 15.53
CA ALA A 68 2.93 14.10 16.66
C ALA A 68 4.36 14.55 16.33
N GLN A 69 4.83 14.32 15.10
CA GLN A 69 6.11 14.82 14.60
C GLN A 69 6.13 16.35 14.54
N LEU A 70 5.09 16.98 14.00
CA LEU A 70 4.98 18.44 13.95
C LEU A 70 4.92 19.07 15.35
N ALA A 71 4.24 18.42 16.30
CA ALA A 71 4.22 18.84 17.70
C ALA A 71 5.59 18.69 18.39
N ALA A 72 6.40 17.74 17.95
CA ALA A 72 7.78 17.51 18.41
C ALA A 72 8.83 18.29 17.59
N SER A 73 8.42 19.32 16.83
CA SER A 73 9.29 20.10 15.92
C SER A 73 10.53 20.74 16.56
N HIS A 74 10.59 20.84 17.89
CA HIS A 74 11.73 21.39 18.63
C HIS A 74 12.74 20.33 19.09
N ASP A 75 12.45 19.04 18.91
CA ASP A 75 13.27 17.93 19.38
C ASP A 75 13.75 17.09 18.19
N ALA A 76 14.98 17.33 17.77
CA ALA A 76 15.58 16.68 16.60
C ALA A 76 15.61 15.14 16.73
N ALA A 77 15.91 14.62 17.92
CA ALA A 77 15.96 13.17 18.15
C ALA A 77 14.56 12.54 18.01
N ARG A 78 13.52 13.25 18.46
CA ARG A 78 12.14 12.80 18.25
C ARG A 78 11.71 12.90 16.79
N ILE A 79 12.13 13.95 16.07
CA ILE A 79 11.84 14.10 14.63
C ILE A 79 12.41 12.90 13.85
N GLU A 80 13.67 12.53 14.09
CA GLU A 80 14.32 11.39 13.45
C GLU A 80 13.58 10.07 13.74
N ALA A 81 13.21 9.83 15.01
CA ALA A 81 12.42 8.67 15.38
C ALA A 81 11.04 8.63 14.68
N TYR A 82 10.40 9.79 14.47
CA TYR A 82 9.17 9.85 13.67
C TYR A 82 9.43 9.62 12.18
N ASP A 83 10.53 10.11 11.61
CA ASP A 83 10.86 9.87 10.20
C ASP A 83 11.00 8.38 9.89
N GLU A 84 11.67 7.63 10.77
CA GLU A 84 11.77 6.17 10.66
C GLU A 84 10.40 5.50 10.75
N ARG A 85 9.59 5.85 11.75
CA ARG A 85 8.22 5.33 11.90
C ARG A 85 7.36 5.60 10.66
N LEU A 86 7.38 6.82 10.16
CA LEU A 86 6.64 7.24 8.97
C LEU A 86 7.15 6.52 7.71
N GLY A 87 8.45 6.29 7.59
CA GLY A 87 9.05 5.47 6.54
C GLY A 87 8.51 4.04 6.55
N ASN A 88 8.51 3.39 7.72
CA ASN A 88 7.99 2.05 7.92
C ASN A 88 6.48 1.95 7.64
N LEU A 89 5.70 2.95 8.06
CA LEU A 89 4.26 3.02 7.79
C LEU A 89 3.97 3.11 6.29
N ARG A 90 4.71 3.94 5.54
CA ARG A 90 4.54 4.03 4.09
C ARG A 90 4.80 2.70 3.38
N GLN A 91 5.78 1.93 3.85
CA GLN A 91 6.03 0.59 3.31
C GLN A 91 4.89 -0.40 3.65
N ARG A 92 4.34 -0.35 4.86
CA ARG A 92 3.17 -1.16 5.25
C ARG A 92 1.94 -0.83 4.42
N ILE A 93 1.66 0.46 4.22
CA ILE A 93 0.60 0.95 3.32
C ILE A 93 0.77 0.39 1.91
N ALA A 94 1.98 0.48 1.34
CA ALA A 94 2.26 -0.05 0.00
C ALA A 94 2.04 -1.58 -0.07
N ARG A 95 2.43 -2.31 0.98
CA ARG A 95 2.19 -3.76 1.08
C ARG A 95 0.70 -4.10 1.14
N HIS A 96 -0.07 -3.44 2.00
CA HIS A 96 -1.52 -3.69 2.12
C HIS A 96 -2.29 -3.32 0.86
N ALA A 97 -1.92 -2.22 0.19
CA ALA A 97 -2.45 -1.90 -1.13
C ALA A 97 -2.08 -2.98 -2.17
N GLY A 98 -0.84 -3.47 -2.15
CA GLY A 98 -0.38 -4.56 -3.00
C GLY A 98 -1.13 -5.87 -2.78
N TYR A 99 -1.47 -6.22 -1.53
CA TYR A 99 -2.26 -7.41 -1.24
C TYR A 99 -3.68 -7.33 -1.83
N PHE A 100 -4.34 -6.18 -1.71
CA PHE A 100 -5.65 -6.00 -2.36
C PHE A 100 -5.55 -6.00 -3.89
N GLN A 101 -4.48 -5.43 -4.45
CA GLN A 101 -4.25 -5.50 -5.90
C GLN A 101 -4.05 -6.95 -6.37
N ALA A 102 -3.38 -7.78 -5.57
CA ALA A 102 -3.13 -9.19 -5.86
C ALA A 102 -4.40 -10.06 -5.85
N THR A 103 -5.50 -9.59 -5.23
CA THR A 103 -6.80 -10.27 -5.34
C THR A 103 -7.48 -10.04 -6.69
N ALA A 104 -6.85 -9.27 -7.59
CA ALA A 104 -7.33 -8.96 -8.94
C ALA A 104 -8.79 -8.46 -8.95
N PRO A 105 -9.08 -7.32 -8.29
CA PRO A 105 -10.45 -6.77 -8.25
C PRO A 105 -10.98 -6.53 -9.67
N GLN A 106 -12.27 -6.78 -9.89
CA GLN A 106 -12.92 -6.67 -11.20
C GLN A 106 -14.08 -5.67 -11.15
N GLY A 107 -14.50 -5.20 -12.32
CA GLY A 107 -15.69 -4.35 -12.47
C GLY A 107 -15.62 -3.07 -11.62
N GLU A 108 -16.62 -2.88 -10.76
CA GLU A 108 -16.74 -1.71 -9.89
C GLU A 108 -15.62 -1.63 -8.84
N GLN A 109 -15.21 -2.78 -8.27
CA GLN A 109 -14.16 -2.81 -7.25
C GLN A 109 -12.81 -2.34 -7.82
N ALA A 110 -12.50 -2.70 -9.07
CA ALA A 110 -11.30 -2.23 -9.76
C ALA A 110 -11.29 -0.71 -9.92
N ARG A 111 -12.44 -0.14 -10.30
CA ARG A 111 -12.60 1.31 -10.49
C ARG A 111 -12.45 2.06 -9.16
N LYS A 112 -13.13 1.60 -8.11
CA LYS A 112 -13.02 2.16 -6.76
C LYS A 112 -11.60 2.05 -6.21
N PHE A 113 -10.94 0.92 -6.42
CA PHE A 113 -9.56 0.74 -5.99
C PHE A 113 -8.58 1.66 -6.74
N ALA A 114 -8.77 1.87 -8.05
CA ALA A 114 -7.97 2.84 -8.80
C ALA A 114 -8.11 4.28 -8.25
N LEU A 115 -9.34 4.68 -7.86
CA LEU A 115 -9.57 5.97 -7.20
C LEU A 115 -8.86 6.05 -5.85
N VAL A 116 -8.95 5.00 -5.02
CA VAL A 116 -8.22 4.91 -3.75
C VAL A 116 -6.71 5.05 -3.98
N GLN A 117 -6.14 4.34 -4.96
CA GLN A 117 -4.71 4.42 -5.28
C GLN A 117 -4.30 5.83 -5.73
N GLN A 118 -5.13 6.50 -6.55
CA GLN A 118 -4.88 7.86 -7.01
C GLN A 118 -4.85 8.84 -5.83
N GLN A 119 -5.84 8.78 -4.95
CA GLN A 119 -5.94 9.67 -3.79
C GLN A 119 -4.87 9.37 -2.75
N LEU A 120 -4.52 8.09 -2.58
CA LEU A 120 -3.41 7.67 -1.73
C LEU A 120 -2.07 8.26 -2.23
N GLY A 121 -1.83 8.23 -3.55
CA GLY A 121 -0.64 8.84 -4.14
C GLY A 121 -0.54 10.33 -3.86
N LYS A 122 -1.65 11.07 -3.98
CA LYS A 122 -1.73 12.51 -3.65
C LYS A 122 -1.47 12.76 -2.17
N TYR A 123 -2.13 12.00 -1.30
CA TYR A 123 -1.98 12.12 0.15
C TYR A 123 -0.54 11.89 0.61
N LEU A 124 0.10 10.80 0.14
CA LEU A 124 1.50 10.51 0.47
C LEU A 124 2.47 11.55 -0.10
N ALA A 125 2.18 12.12 -1.26
CA ALA A 125 3.00 13.20 -1.83
C ALA A 125 2.91 14.49 -1.01
N GLN A 126 1.70 14.87 -0.58
CA GLN A 126 1.47 15.99 0.34
C GLN A 126 2.22 15.77 1.67
N GLN A 127 2.13 14.57 2.23
CA GLN A 127 2.84 14.20 3.46
C GLN A 127 4.37 14.35 3.34
N ARG A 128 4.94 13.93 2.20
CA ARG A 128 6.38 14.11 1.93
C ARG A 128 6.77 15.58 1.80
N ARG A 129 5.91 16.43 1.24
CA ARG A 129 6.13 17.88 1.18
C ARG A 129 6.12 18.50 2.57
N ALA A 130 5.14 18.14 3.40
CA ALA A 130 5.06 18.60 4.79
C ALA A 130 6.32 18.21 5.58
N ASN A 131 6.80 16.97 5.41
CA ASN A 131 8.02 16.53 6.08
C ASN A 131 9.26 17.30 5.61
N ARG A 132 9.39 17.58 4.30
CA ARG A 132 10.48 18.41 3.81
C ARG A 132 10.44 19.83 4.38
N ALA A 133 9.26 20.46 4.41
CA ALA A 133 9.09 21.78 5.00
C ALA A 133 9.47 21.79 6.50
N LEU A 134 9.13 20.74 7.24
CA LEU A 134 9.55 20.56 8.63
C LEU A 134 11.09 20.53 8.75
N HIS A 135 11.76 19.74 7.91
CA HIS A 135 13.23 19.63 7.89
C HIS A 135 13.93 20.91 7.39
N GLU A 136 13.27 21.70 6.55
CA GLU A 136 13.72 23.01 6.10
C GLU A 136 13.50 24.11 7.17
N GLY A 137 12.83 23.78 8.28
CA GLY A 137 12.53 24.71 9.37
C GLY A 137 11.30 25.58 9.15
N ASP A 138 10.60 25.42 8.02
CA ASP A 138 9.35 26.13 7.71
C ASP A 138 8.16 25.42 8.36
N LEU A 139 8.03 25.59 9.68
CA LEU A 139 6.98 24.95 10.47
C LEU A 139 5.58 25.42 10.07
N GLN A 140 5.41 26.67 9.66
CA GLN A 140 4.12 27.21 9.24
C GLN A 140 3.67 26.55 7.94
N TYR A 141 4.57 26.44 6.97
CA TYR A 141 4.29 25.75 5.71
C TYR A 141 4.10 24.24 5.92
N ALA A 142 4.90 23.60 6.79
CA ALA A 142 4.73 22.19 7.13
C ALA A 142 3.36 21.90 7.76
N GLN A 143 2.89 22.77 8.66
CA GLN A 143 1.57 22.68 9.27
C GLN A 143 0.45 22.93 8.25
N ALA A 144 0.57 23.95 7.40
CA ALA A 144 -0.38 24.22 6.33
C ALA A 144 -0.51 23.02 5.39
N LEU A 145 0.62 22.42 4.98
CA LEU A 145 0.64 21.21 4.16
C LEU A 145 0.07 19.98 4.88
N SER A 146 0.25 19.86 6.20
CA SER A 146 -0.29 18.74 6.98
C SER A 146 -1.79 18.84 7.25
N LEU A 147 -2.30 20.05 7.42
CA LEU A 147 -3.74 20.33 7.48
C LEU A 147 -4.36 20.23 6.06
N GLY A 148 -3.53 20.43 5.04
CA GLY A 148 -3.89 20.49 3.63
C GLY A 148 -4.49 21.85 3.27
N ASP A 149 -4.47 22.18 1.97
CA ASP A 149 -5.16 23.39 1.48
C ASP A 149 -6.66 23.39 1.79
N SER A 150 -7.25 22.22 2.11
CA SER A 150 -8.68 22.10 2.44
C SER A 150 -9.09 20.86 3.25
N GLY A 151 -8.21 20.05 3.84
CA GLY A 151 -8.63 18.73 4.40
C GLY A 151 -9.25 17.73 3.38
N ASP A 152 -9.40 18.15 2.11
CA ASP A 152 -10.08 17.43 1.04
C ASP A 152 -9.35 16.16 0.64
N THR A 153 -8.02 16.17 0.47
CA THR A 153 -7.29 14.96 0.01
C THR A 153 -7.49 13.78 0.96
N ARG A 154 -7.43 14.03 2.28
CA ARG A 154 -7.65 12.99 3.29
C ARG A 154 -9.10 12.56 3.33
N HIS A 155 -10.03 13.53 3.33
CA HIS A 155 -11.46 13.24 3.38
C HIS A 155 -11.90 12.42 2.16
N VAL A 156 -11.50 12.83 0.96
CA VAL A 156 -11.74 12.09 -0.28
C VAL A 156 -11.12 10.71 -0.22
N LEU A 157 -9.86 10.57 0.23
CA LEU A 157 -9.23 9.25 0.39
C LEU A 157 -10.03 8.34 1.32
N TRP A 158 -10.48 8.85 2.48
CA TRP A 158 -11.27 8.07 3.43
C TRP A 158 -12.62 7.65 2.86
N THR A 159 -13.30 8.57 2.17
CA THR A 159 -14.59 8.33 1.52
C THR A 159 -14.46 7.26 0.44
N GLU A 160 -13.45 7.34 -0.43
CA GLU A 160 -13.18 6.33 -1.46
C GLU A 160 -12.82 4.97 -0.85
N LEU A 161 -12.03 4.97 0.23
CA LEU A 161 -11.64 3.73 0.92
C LEU A 161 -12.86 3.05 1.56
N GLN A 162 -13.74 3.82 2.20
CA GLN A 162 -14.97 3.30 2.79
C GLN A 162 -15.94 2.76 1.73
N SER A 163 -16.07 3.48 0.60
CA SER A 163 -16.87 3.04 -0.56
C SER A 163 -16.37 1.72 -1.16
N LEU A 164 -15.04 1.53 -1.19
CA LEU A 164 -14.42 0.27 -1.61
C LEU A 164 -14.68 -0.85 -0.59
N GLN A 165 -14.50 -0.59 0.70
CA GLN A 165 -14.76 -1.57 1.76
C GLN A 165 -16.22 -2.07 1.73
N GLN A 166 -17.18 -1.16 1.54
CA GLN A 166 -18.59 -1.50 1.40
C GLN A 166 -18.84 -2.39 0.17
N SER A 167 -18.24 -2.04 -0.99
CA SER A 167 -18.37 -2.84 -2.21
C SER A 167 -17.82 -4.26 -2.06
N VAL A 168 -16.70 -4.44 -1.36
CA VAL A 168 -16.10 -5.75 -1.07
C VAL A 168 -16.95 -6.55 -0.07
N ALA A 169 -17.50 -5.88 0.94
CA ALA A 169 -18.41 -6.52 1.90
C ALA A 169 -19.72 -6.98 1.25
N SER A 170 -20.29 -6.19 0.33
CA SER A 170 -21.52 -6.59 -0.38
C SER A 170 -21.32 -7.81 -1.27
N VAL A 171 -20.19 -7.89 -1.99
CA VAL A 171 -19.89 -9.06 -2.84
C VAL A 171 -19.65 -10.32 -2.01
N SER A 172 -18.94 -10.21 -0.89
CA SER A 172 -18.71 -11.36 0.00
C SER A 172 -19.98 -11.88 0.66
N VAL A 173 -20.97 -11.03 0.94
CA VAL A 173 -22.32 -11.46 1.38
C VAL A 173 -23.08 -12.15 0.25
N ALA A 174 -23.04 -11.60 -0.97
CA ALA A 174 -23.73 -12.18 -2.12
C ALA A 174 -23.19 -13.57 -2.53
N GLN A 175 -21.91 -13.86 -2.27
CA GLN A 175 -21.32 -15.19 -2.53
C GLN A 175 -21.64 -16.24 -1.43
N ARG A 176 -22.13 -15.81 -0.26
CA ARG A 176 -22.46 -16.70 0.87
C ARG A 176 -23.92 -17.11 0.93
N ASN A 177 -24.80 -16.41 0.19
CA ASN A 177 -26.24 -16.69 0.08
C ASN A 177 -26.54 -17.45 -1.22
#